data_AF-A0A538QI50-F1
#
_entry.id   AF-A0A538QI50-F1
#
_cell.length_a   1.000
_cell.length_b   1.000
_cell.length_c   1.000
_cell.angle_alpha   90.00
_cell.angle_beta   90.00
_cell.angle_gamma   90.00
#
_symmetry.space_group_name_H-M   'P 1'
#
loop_
_entity.id
_entity.type
_entity.pdbx_description
1 polymer ?
#
loop_
_entity_poly.entity_id
_entity_poly.type
_entity_poly.pdbx_seq_one_letter_code
_entity_poly.pdbx_strand_id
1 'polypeptide(L)' 'MFWIENGQISHPVNNFRFNESPVQMLARCDGLGAAVIPSGAEGGAIRVPVLRTHEFNLASTSEAI' A
#
# COMPACT_ATOMS: atom_id res chain seq x y z
N MET A 1 -1.54 -9.27 -0.59
CA MET A 1 -0.87 -8.43 0.44
C MET A 1 0.14 -9.31 1.18
N PHE A 2 1.14 -8.72 1.85
CA PHE A 2 2.15 -9.47 2.63
C PHE A 2 2.26 -8.91 4.05
N TRP A 3 2.49 -9.78 5.03
CA TRP A 3 2.80 -9.39 6.41
C TRP A 3 4.27 -8.99 6.51
N ILE A 4 4.56 -7.89 7.21
CA ILE A 4 5.92 -7.44 7.50
C ILE A 4 6.13 -7.47 9.01
N GLU A 5 7.13 -8.20 9.46
CA GLU A 5 7.51 -8.31 10.86
C GLU A 5 9.01 -8.05 11.00
N ASN A 6 9.41 -7.22 11.97
CA ASN A 6 10.81 -6.83 12.19
C ASN A 6 11.53 -6.32 10.92
N GLY A 7 10.80 -5.63 10.03
CA GLY A 7 11.33 -5.08 8.79
C GLY A 7 11.52 -6.08 7.65
N GLN A 8 11.04 -7.32 7.81
CA GLN A 8 11.13 -8.36 6.78
C GLN A 8 9.74 -8.84 6.36
N ILE A 9 9.59 -9.19 5.08
CA ILE A 9 8.38 -9.85 4.59
C ILE A 9 8.33 -11.27 5.17
N SER A 10 7.25 -11.61 5.86
CA SER A 10 7.07 -12.91 6.51
C SER A 10 6.32 -13.88 5.61
N HIS A 11 5.04 -13.62 5.31
CA HIS A 11 4.21 -14.48 4.48
C HIS A 11 3.07 -13.68 3.80
N PRO A 12 2.44 -14.20 2.73
CA PRO A 12 1.24 -13.58 2.16
C PRO A 12 0.08 -13.59 3.17
N VAL A 13 -0.82 -12.62 3.06
CA VAL A 13 -2.06 -12.53 3.84
C VAL A 13 -3.26 -12.35 2.92
N ASN A 14 -4.46 -12.46 3.50
CA ASN A 14 -5.72 -12.24 2.80
C ASN A 14 -5.72 -10.91 2.03
N ASN A 15 -6.47 -10.88 0.95
CA ASN A 15 -6.64 -9.68 0.14
C ASN A 15 -7.68 -8.75 0.77
N PHE A 16 -7.30 -8.09 1.88
CA PHE A 16 -8.17 -7.15 2.56
C PHE A 16 -8.53 -5.96 1.66
N ARG A 17 -9.74 -5.42 1.84
CA ARG A 17 -10.13 -4.19 1.15
C ARG A 17 -9.55 -2.98 1.89
N PHE A 18 -8.87 -2.14 1.13
CA PHE A 18 -8.44 -0.83 1.59
C PHE A 18 -9.54 0.19 1.27
N ASN A 19 -10.31 0.59 2.29
CA ASN A 19 -11.48 1.47 2.15
C ASN A 19 -11.27 2.81 2.87
N GLU A 20 -10.07 3.39 2.78
CA GLU A 20 -9.71 4.64 3.45
C GLU A 20 -9.60 5.79 2.44
N SER A 21 -9.85 7.03 2.89
CA SER A 21 -9.64 8.22 2.05
C SER A 21 -8.16 8.37 1.69
N PRO A 22 -7.80 8.54 0.40
CA PRO A 22 -6.41 8.78 0.00
C PRO A 22 -5.80 10.02 0.65
N VAL A 23 -6.59 11.07 0.89
CA VAL A 23 -6.12 12.29 1.57
C VAL A 23 -5.76 12.01 3.03
N GLN A 24 -6.62 11.25 3.73
CA GLN A 24 -6.39 10.88 5.12
C GLN A 24 -5.19 9.93 5.24
N MET A 25 -5.05 8.98 4.32
CA MET A 25 -3.87 8.10 4.25
C MET A 25 -2.59 8.91 4.03
N LEU A 26 -2.56 9.85 3.08
CA LEU A 26 -1.38 10.67 2.80
C LEU A 26 -1.01 11.57 3.99
N ALA A 27 -1.99 12.08 4.73
CA ALA A 27 -1.74 12.88 5.93
C ALA A 27 -1.02 12.12 7.06
N ARG A 28 -1.14 10.78 7.08
CA ARG A 28 -0.46 9.89 8.04
C ARG A 28 0.82 9.26 7.49
N CYS A 29 1.25 9.67 6.31
CA CYS A 29 2.49 9.17 5.72
C CYS A 29 3.70 9.70 6.49
N ASP A 30 4.57 8.81 6.96
CA ASP A 30 5.77 9.13 7.75
C ASP A 30 7.08 8.70 7.07
N GLY A 31 6.99 8.21 5.83
CA GLY A 31 8.14 7.71 5.09
C GLY A 31 7.90 7.64 3.60
N LEU A 32 8.88 8.12 2.84
CA LEU A 32 8.95 8.03 1.38
C LEU A 32 10.16 7.19 0.98
N GLY A 33 9.93 6.18 0.14
CA GLY A 33 10.98 5.40 -0.49
C GLY A 33 11.33 5.90 -1.89
N ALA A 34 12.08 5.09 -2.63
CA ALA A 34 12.44 5.41 -4.01
C ALA A 34 11.20 5.54 -4.90
N ALA A 35 11.21 6.54 -5.79
CA ALA A 35 10.18 6.70 -6.80
C ALA A 35 10.40 5.73 -7.96
N VAL A 36 9.35 5.00 -8.31
CA VAL A 36 9.35 4.03 -9.41
C VAL A 36 8.38 4.47 -10.51
N ILE A 37 8.61 4.00 -11.73
CA ILE A 37 7.68 4.18 -12.83
C ILE A 37 6.75 2.96 -12.81
N PRO A 38 5.43 3.13 -12.58
CA PRO A 38 4.50 2.01 -12.56
C PRO A 38 4.49 1.26 -13.91
N SER A 39 4.34 -0.06 -13.86
CA SER A 39 4.13 -0.87 -15.07
C SER A 39 2.86 -0.40 -15.80
N GLY A 40 2.97 -0.09 -17.10
CA GLY A 40 1.85 0.42 -17.90
C GLY A 40 1.70 1.94 -17.92
N ALA A 41 2.56 2.70 -17.24
CA ALA A 41 2.64 4.15 -17.40
C ALA A 41 3.35 4.50 -18.72
N GLU A 42 2.57 4.66 -19.79
CA GLU A 42 3.09 5.07 -21.09
C GLU A 42 3.75 6.46 -21.01
N GLY A 43 4.95 6.62 -21.57
CA GLY A 43 5.65 7.90 -21.66
C GLY A 43 6.50 8.30 -20.44
N GLY A 44 6.60 7.47 -19.40
CA GLY A 44 7.58 7.64 -18.30
C GLY A 44 7.44 8.91 -17.45
N ALA A 45 6.37 9.68 -17.63
CA ALA A 45 6.16 10.96 -16.97
C ALA A 45 5.69 10.81 -15.52
N ILE A 46 5.12 9.66 -15.15
CA ILE A 46 4.58 9.41 -13.81
C ILE A 46 5.60 8.63 -12.99
N ARG A 47 6.04 9.24 -11.88
CA ARG A 47 6.88 8.62 -10.86
C ARG A 47 6.09 8.53 -9.57
N VAL A 48 5.99 7.34 -9.01
CA VAL A 48 5.23 7.08 -7.78
C VAL A 48 6.19 6.58 -6.71
N PRO A 49 6.38 7.29 -5.59
CA PRO A 49 7.18 6.81 -4.47
C PRO A 49 6.49 5.67 -3.73
N VAL A 50 7.30 4.79 -3.15
CA VAL A 50 6.83 3.90 -2.09
C VAL A 50 6.47 4.74 -0.87
N LEU A 51 5.32 4.48 -0.25
CA LEU A 51 4.84 5.19 0.93
C LEU A 51 4.83 4.26 2.14
N ARG A 52 5.23 4.79 3.30
CA ARG A 52 4.90 4.19 4.61
C ARG A 52 3.84 5.05 5.27
N THR A 53 2.71 4.43 5.57
CA THR A 53 1.56 5.04 6.25
C THR A 53 1.12 4.12 7.38
N HIS A 54 0.52 4.70 8.41
CA HIS A 54 -0.01 3.97 9.57
C HIS A 54 -1.49 4.32 9.78
N GLU A 55 -2.12 3.62 10.74
CA GLU A 55 -3.52 3.85 11.17
C GLU A 55 -4.53 3.81 10.01
N PHE A 56 -4.49 2.74 9.23
CA PHE A 56 -5.45 2.49 8.15
C PHE A 56 -6.37 1.32 8.48
N ASN A 57 -7.56 1.36 7.92
CA ASN A 57 -8.55 0.29 8.06
C ASN A 57 -8.39 -0.73 6.94
N LEU A 58 -8.08 -1.98 7.32
CA LEU A 58 -8.18 -3.14 6.44
C LEU A 58 -9.49 -3.86 6.74
N ALA A 59 -10.54 -3.50 6.00
CA ALA A 59 -11.83 -4.13 6.17
C ALA A 59 -11.84 -5.49 5.45
N SER A 60 -12.09 -6.56 6.20
CA SER A 60 -12.48 -7.84 5.60
C SER A 60 -13.93 -7.74 5.15
N THR A 61 -14.20 -7.97 3.87
CA THR A 61 -15.56 -8.13 3.37
C THR A 61 -15.59 -9.34 2.45
N SER A 62 -15.94 -10.47 3.08
CA SER A 62 -16.22 -11.82 2.55
C SER A 62 -15.10 -12.87 2.70
N GLU A 63 -15.50 -14.06 3.19
CA GLU A 63 -14.91 -15.33 2.76
C GLU A 63 -14.92 -15.36 1.23
N ALA A 64 -13.79 -15.69 0.61
CA ALA A 64 -13.79 -16.07 -0.78
C ALA A 64 -14.55 -17.39 -0.89
N ILE A 65 -15.77 -17.36 -1.45
CA ILE A 65 -16.39 -18.53 -2.06
C ILE A 65 -15.78 -18.76 -3.45
#